data_AF-A0A5J5MM00-F1
#
_entry.id   AF-A0A5J5MM00-F1
#
_cell.length_a   1.000
_cell.length_b   1.000
_cell.length_c   1.000
_cell.angle_alpha   90.00
_cell.angle_beta   90.00
_cell.angle_gamma   90.00
#
_symmetry.space_group_name_H-M   'P 1'
#
loop_
_entity.id
_entity.type
_entity.pdbx_description
1 polymer ?
#
loop_
_entity_poly.entity_id
_entity_poly.type
_entity_poly.pdbx_seq_one_letter_code
_entity_poly.pdbx_strand_id
1 'polypeptide(L)'
;MPTVEELYRNYGILADATEQVGQHKDAYQVILDGVKGGTKEKKLAAQFIQKFFKHFPELADSAINAQLDLCEDEDVSIRWQAIKELVPNRKRSMSRLYIVTLLI
;
A
#
# COMPACT_ATOMS: atom_id res chain seq x y z
N MET A 1 1.60 5.29 15.22
CA MET A 1 1.56 4.15 14.27
C MET A 1 0.16 3.57 14.36
N PRO A 2 -0.54 3.41 13.22
CA PRO A 2 -1.91 2.91 13.23
C PRO A 2 -1.97 1.44 13.61
N THR A 3 -3.03 1.04 14.29
CA THR A 3 -3.27 -0.36 14.68
C THR A 3 -3.92 -1.15 13.54
N VAL A 4 -3.92 -2.49 13.62
CA VAL A 4 -4.65 -3.35 12.68
C VAL A 4 -6.13 -2.93 12.55
N GLU A 5 -6.77 -2.63 13.67
CA GLU A 5 -8.19 -2.21 13.70
C GLU A 5 -8.40 -0.89 12.96
N GLU A 6 -7.49 0.06 13.16
CA GLU A 6 -7.51 1.35 12.48
C GLU A 6 -7.29 1.20 10.97
N LEU A 7 -6.40 0.31 10.54
CA LEU A 7 -6.19 0.00 9.12
C LEU A 7 -7.45 -0.60 8.48
N TYR A 8 -8.13 -1.53 9.15
CA TYR A 8 -9.40 -2.08 8.66
C TYR A 8 -10.52 -1.05 8.62
N ARG A 9 -10.61 -0.16 9.61
CA ARG A 9 -11.58 0.94 9.62
C ARG A 9 -11.38 1.87 8.42
N ASN A 10 -10.14 2.29 8.16
CA ASN A 10 -9.82 3.15 7.02
C ASN A 10 -10.02 2.43 5.68
N TYR A 11 -9.70 1.14 5.62
CA TYR A 11 -10.05 0.32 4.47
C TYR A 11 -11.56 0.31 4.21
N GLY A 12 -12.39 0.18 5.25
CA GLY A 12 -13.85 0.23 5.14
C GLY A 12 -14.34 1.54 4.55
N ILE A 13 -13.83 2.67 5.07
CA ILE A 13 -14.14 4.01 4.54
C ILE A 13 -13.82 4.10 3.04
N LEU A 14 -12.63 3.66 2.63
CA LEU A 14 -12.22 3.68 1.24
C LEU A 14 -12.98 2.69 0.36
N ALA A 15 -13.38 1.53 0.89
CA ALA A 15 -14.15 0.55 0.14
C ALA A 15 -15.60 1.02 -0.08
N ASP A 16 -16.21 1.64 0.93
CA ASP A 16 -17.59 2.11 0.91
C ASP A 16 -17.75 3.40 0.10
N ALA A 17 -16.69 4.21 0.01
CA ALA A 17 -16.70 5.48 -0.72
C ALA A 17 -16.87 5.33 -2.25
N THR A 18 -16.70 4.13 -2.82
CA THR A 18 -16.92 3.79 -4.25
C THR A 18 -16.36 4.81 -5.27
N GLU A 19 -17.15 5.78 -5.74
CA GLU A 19 -16.73 6.82 -6.69
C GLU A 19 -16.08 8.04 -6.01
N GLN A 20 -16.31 8.24 -4.71
CA GLN A 20 -15.82 9.35 -3.91
C GLN A 20 -14.53 9.01 -3.14
N VAL A 21 -13.88 7.88 -3.45
CA VAL A 21 -12.65 7.41 -2.79
C VAL A 21 -11.57 8.50 -2.75
N GLY A 22 -11.39 9.25 -3.83
CA GLY A 22 -10.41 10.34 -3.90
C GLY A 22 -10.61 11.47 -2.89
N GLN A 23 -11.80 11.58 -2.26
CA GLN A 23 -12.07 12.57 -1.21
C GLN A 23 -11.53 12.13 0.16
N HIS A 24 -11.26 10.83 0.34
CA HIS A 24 -10.80 10.24 1.61
C HIS A 24 -9.28 10.07 1.65
N LYS A 25 -8.58 11.15 1.32
CA LYS A 25 -7.11 11.19 1.29
C LYS A 25 -6.50 10.92 2.66
N ASP A 26 -7.14 11.42 3.71
CA ASP A 26 -6.79 11.19 5.10
C ASP A 26 -6.79 9.70 5.46
N ALA A 27 -7.83 8.97 5.07
CA ALA A 27 -7.91 7.53 5.30
C ALA A 27 -6.80 6.75 4.56
N TYR A 28 -6.48 7.15 3.32
CA TYR A 28 -5.37 6.55 2.59
C TYR A 28 -4.01 6.88 3.22
N GLN A 29 -3.83 8.10 3.74
CA GLN A 29 -2.61 8.48 4.44
C GLN A 29 -2.37 7.62 5.69
N VAL A 30 -3.42 7.29 6.44
CA VAL A 30 -3.32 6.36 7.59
C VAL A 30 -2.89 4.96 7.14
N ILE A 31 -3.37 4.50 5.98
CA ILE A 31 -2.93 3.22 5.40
C ILE A 31 -1.45 3.26 5.02
N LEU A 32 -0.96 4.38 4.44
CA LEU A 32 0.47 4.55 4.13
C LEU A 32 1.31 4.50 5.42
N ASP A 33 0.84 5.12 6.51
CA ASP A 33 1.54 5.07 7.80
C ASP A 33 1.55 3.68 8.45
N GLY A 34 0.75 2.73 7.95
CA GLY A 34 0.77 1.32 8.37
C GLY A 34 2.11 0.62 8.12
N VAL A 35 2.95 1.10 7.20
CA VAL A 35 4.28 0.54 6.96
C VAL A 35 5.24 0.74 8.13
N LYS A 36 4.93 1.69 9.03
CA LYS A 36 5.70 1.95 10.25
C LYS A 36 5.25 1.06 11.41
N GLY A 37 4.20 0.26 11.25
CA GLY A 37 3.66 -0.62 12.29
C GLY A 37 4.44 -1.92 12.48
N GLY A 38 3.83 -2.89 13.17
CA GLY A 38 4.37 -4.23 13.34
C GLY A 38 4.13 -5.14 12.12
N THR A 39 4.50 -6.42 12.25
CA THR A 39 4.39 -7.39 11.15
C THR A 39 2.99 -7.50 10.57
N LYS A 40 1.94 -7.43 11.40
CA LYS A 40 0.56 -7.58 10.95
C LYS A 40 0.10 -6.33 10.19
N GLU A 41 0.41 -5.16 10.72
CA GLU A 41 0.08 -3.85 10.16
C GLU A 41 0.76 -3.67 8.80
N LYS A 42 2.07 -3.97 8.71
CA LYS A 42 2.83 -3.89 7.46
C LYS A 42 2.27 -4.80 6.37
N LYS A 43 1.87 -6.03 6.70
CA LYS A 43 1.23 -6.97 5.75
C LYS A 43 -0.11 -6.45 5.25
N LEU A 44 -0.88 -5.75 6.07
CA LEU A 44 -2.13 -5.13 5.66
C LEU A 44 -1.89 -3.88 4.81
N ALA A 45 -0.95 -3.03 5.22
CA ALA A 45 -0.54 -1.86 4.45
C ALA A 45 -0.13 -2.27 3.03
N ALA A 46 0.70 -3.30 2.88
CA ALA A 46 1.12 -3.85 1.57
C ALA A 46 -0.05 -4.13 0.61
N GLN A 47 -1.15 -4.69 1.15
CA GLN A 47 -2.34 -5.03 0.37
C GLN A 47 -3.18 -3.79 0.06
N PHE A 48 -3.37 -2.93 1.06
CA PHE A 48 -4.29 -1.80 0.95
C PHE A 48 -3.72 -0.66 0.10
N ILE A 49 -2.40 -0.41 0.19
CA ILE A 49 -1.69 0.58 -0.63
C ILE A 49 -1.97 0.31 -2.10
N GLN A 50 -1.73 -0.91 -2.56
CA GLN A 50 -1.92 -1.30 -3.97
C GLN A 50 -3.38 -1.23 -4.41
N LYS A 51 -4.32 -1.60 -3.53
CA LYS A 51 -5.75 -1.62 -3.87
C LYS A 51 -6.30 -0.24 -4.21
N PHE A 52 -5.91 0.79 -3.46
CA PHE A 52 -6.46 2.14 -3.63
C PHE A 52 -5.54 3.10 -4.38
N PHE A 53 -4.32 2.70 -4.72
CA PHE A 53 -3.30 3.52 -5.39
C PHE A 53 -3.83 4.39 -6.54
N LYS A 54 -4.61 3.79 -7.45
CA LYS A 54 -5.14 4.47 -8.65
C LYS A 54 -6.08 5.66 -8.34
N HIS A 55 -6.61 5.76 -7.13
CA HIS A 55 -7.54 6.80 -6.72
C HIS A 55 -6.85 8.03 -6.14
N PHE A 56 -5.55 7.96 -5.84
CA PHE A 56 -4.78 9.00 -5.16
C PHE A 56 -3.50 9.35 -5.92
N PRO A 57 -3.59 9.90 -7.14
CA PRO A 57 -2.41 10.28 -7.93
C PRO A 57 -1.52 11.29 -7.20
N GLU A 58 -2.08 12.15 -6.35
CA GLU A 58 -1.33 13.11 -5.55
C GLU A 58 -0.52 12.50 -4.39
N LEU A 59 -0.78 11.23 -4.05
CA LEU A 59 0.00 10.46 -3.07
C LEU A 59 0.83 9.34 -3.72
N ALA A 60 0.90 9.31 -5.06
CA ALA A 60 1.56 8.24 -5.80
C ALA A 60 3.03 8.04 -5.36
N ASP A 61 3.79 9.13 -5.20
CA ASP A 61 5.19 9.05 -4.76
C ASP A 61 5.32 8.48 -3.35
N SER A 62 4.47 8.93 -2.41
CA SER A 62 4.45 8.43 -1.04
C SER A 62 4.06 6.96 -0.98
N ALA A 63 3.06 6.54 -1.78
CA ALA A 63 2.62 5.15 -1.85
C ALA A 63 3.68 4.24 -2.50
N ILE A 64 4.39 4.72 -3.52
CA ILE A 64 5.53 4.01 -4.12
C ILE A 64 6.62 3.79 -3.08
N ASN A 65 7.04 4.85 -2.39
CA ASN A 65 8.11 4.76 -1.39
C ASN A 65 7.70 3.82 -0.24
N ALA A 66 6.49 3.95 0.27
CA ALA A 66 5.99 3.06 1.33
C ALA A 66 5.96 1.59 0.88
N GLN A 67 5.60 1.31 -0.37
CA GLN A 67 5.65 -0.06 -0.89
C GLN A 67 7.08 -0.58 -1.05
N LEU A 68 8.02 0.27 -1.46
CA LEU A 68 9.44 -0.08 -1.57
C LEU A 68 10.03 -0.41 -0.19
N ASP A 69 9.71 0.39 0.83
CA ASP A 69 10.10 0.12 2.22
C ASP A 69 9.64 -1.28 2.67
N LEU A 70 8.43 -1.71 2.25
CA LEU A 70 7.91 -3.05 2.53
C LEU A 70 8.60 -4.16 1.71
N CYS A 71 9.02 -3.86 0.48
CA CYS A 71 9.80 -4.77 -0.36
C CYS A 71 11.21 -4.99 0.18
N GLU A 72 11.74 -4.06 0.97
CA GLU A 72 13.06 -4.12 1.58
C GLU A 72 13.02 -4.48 3.09
N ASP A 73 11.84 -4.86 3.61
CA ASP A 73 11.65 -5.21 5.01
C ASP A 73 12.52 -6.40 5.44
N GLU A 74 12.98 -6.42 6.69
CA GLU A 74 13.80 -7.51 7.24
C GLU A 74 13.05 -8.86 7.25
N ASP A 75 11.74 -8.84 7.46
CA ASP A 75 10.89 -10.03 7.46
C ASP A 75 10.56 -10.47 6.03
N VAL A 76 11.08 -11.64 5.64
CA VAL A 76 10.86 -12.27 4.33
C VAL A 76 9.38 -12.38 3.99
N SER A 77 8.52 -12.66 4.98
CA SER A 77 7.09 -12.82 4.78
C SER A 77 6.39 -11.50 4.44
N ILE A 78 6.94 -10.36 4.88
CA ILE A 78 6.46 -9.03 4.52
C ILE A 78 6.91 -8.68 3.11
N ARG A 79 8.19 -8.91 2.79
CA ARG A 79 8.71 -8.71 1.43
C ARG A 79 7.91 -9.50 0.40
N TRP A 80 7.66 -10.77 0.67
CA TRP A 80 6.90 -11.64 -0.23
C TRP A 80 5.46 -11.16 -0.41
N GLN A 81 4.82 -10.70 0.67
CA GLN A 81 3.48 -10.09 0.58
C GLN A 81 3.50 -8.82 -0.27
N ALA A 82 4.46 -7.93 -0.04
CA ALA A 82 4.60 -6.69 -0.81
C ALA A 82 4.82 -6.98 -2.30
N ILE A 83 5.73 -7.88 -2.65
CA ILE A 83 6.01 -8.30 -4.04
C ILE A 83 4.77 -8.93 -4.68
N LYS A 84 4.07 -9.81 -3.97
CA LYS A 84 2.86 -10.48 -4.47
C LYS A 84 1.80 -9.47 -4.92
N GLU A 85 1.63 -8.36 -4.21
CA GLU A 85 0.63 -7.35 -4.58
C GLU A 85 1.03 -6.50 -5.80
N LEU A 86 2.30 -6.55 -6.22
CA LEU A 86 2.80 -5.85 -7.42
C LEU A 86 2.58 -6.65 -8.70
N VAL A 87 2.62 -7.98 -8.61
CA VAL A 87 2.55 -8.89 -9.76
C VAL A 87 1.21 -8.84 -10.52
N PRO A 88 0.03 -8.72 -9.87
CA PRO A 88 -1.27 -8.64 -10.55
C PRO A 88 -1.53 -7.28 -11.23
N ASN A 89 -0.96 -6.18 -10.71
CA ASN A 89 -1.26 -4.81 -11.15
C ASN A 89 -0.42 -4.32 -12.35
N ARG A 90 0.08 -5.24 -13.20
CA ARG A 90 0.91 -4.97 -14.40
C ARG A 90 0.25 -4.13 -15.52
N LYS A 91 -0.82 -3.38 -15.25
CA LYS A 91 -1.32 -2.36 -16.18
C LYS A 91 -0.54 -1.06 -16.00
N ARG A 92 0.64 -1.01 -16.64
CA ARG A 92 1.32 0.18 -17.20
C ARG A 92 1.69 1.38 -16.31
N SER A 93 1.27 1.47 -15.04
CA SER A 93 1.38 2.70 -14.24
C SER A 93 2.62 2.82 -13.34
N MET A 94 3.43 1.77 -13.17
CA MET A 94 4.44 1.70 -12.10
C MET A 94 5.84 1.36 -12.62
N SER A 95 6.38 2.18 -13.54
CA SER A 95 7.69 1.94 -14.16
C SER A 95 8.86 1.92 -13.17
N ARG A 96 8.76 2.62 -12.03
CA ARG A 96 9.80 2.62 -10.98
C ARG A 96 9.86 1.31 -10.20
N LEU A 97 8.71 0.68 -9.97
CA LEU A 97 8.62 -0.57 -9.22
C LEU A 97 8.98 -1.80 -10.07
N TYR A 98 8.74 -1.71 -11.39
CA TYR A 98 9.10 -2.76 -12.35
C TYR A 98 10.61 -3.07 -12.34
N ILE A 99 11.43 -2.06 -12.07
CA ILE A 99 12.88 -2.21 -11.92
C ILE A 99 13.22 -2.95 -10.62
N VAL A 100 12.54 -2.62 -9.53
CA VAL A 100 12.80 -3.25 -8.23
C VAL A 100 12.42 -4.72 -8.28
N THR A 101 11.27 -5.11 -8.83
CA THR A 101 10.89 -6.53 -8.96
C THR A 101 11.78 -7.34 -9.92
N LEU A 102 12.55 -6.68 -10.81
CA LEU A 102 13.52 -7.35 -11.69
C LEU A 102 14.88 -7.60 -11.00
N LEU A 103 15.13 -6.96 -9.86
CA LEU A 103 16.42 -6.95 -9.15
C LEU A 103 16.41 -7.71 -7.81
N ILE A 104 15.26 -8.25 -7.39
CA ILE A 104 15.13 -9.18 -6.24
C ILE A 104 14.73 -10.56 -6.76
#